data_AF-A0A7S3EEE4-F1
#
_entry.id   AF-A0A7S3EEE4-F1
#
_cell.length_a   1.000
_cell.length_b   1.000
_cell.length_c   1.000
_cell.angle_alpha   90.00
_cell.angle_beta   90.00
_cell.angle_gamma   90.00
#
_symmetry.space_group_name_H-M   'P 1'
#
loop_
_entity.id
_entity.type
_entity.pdbx_description
1 polymer ?
#
loop_
_entity_poly.entity_id
_entity_poly.type
_entity_poly.pdbx_seq_one_letter_code
_entity_poly.pdbx_strand_id
1 'polypeptide(L)'
;GLSSFCLRFWKFLQRAGAPETRILCTVAAKDSPSDYVQLMNCAFSAQRLGVVIDAFILSDVDSTFLQQATHIAGGLYMRPEPSVVEQPSAMVNYLIYSFLPANSMRSVLRLPARREVDFRACCFATRRVISQGYTCSVCLSTFSDPREVYELEHADTGRT
;
A
#
# COMPACT_ATOMS: atom_id res chain seq x y z
N GLY A 1 7.43 -0.70 -25.42
CA GLY A 1 8.74 -1.36 -25.18
C GLY A 1 8.76 -2.18 -23.91
N LEU A 2 8.45 -1.60 -22.75
CA LEU A 2 8.51 -2.28 -21.44
C LEU A 2 7.20 -2.95 -21.00
N SER A 3 6.03 -2.43 -21.38
CA SER A 3 4.71 -2.98 -21.00
C SER A 3 4.44 -4.38 -21.57
N SER A 4 4.88 -4.65 -22.80
CA SER A 4 4.72 -5.95 -23.48
C SER A 4 5.65 -7.02 -22.89
N PHE A 5 6.83 -6.65 -22.39
CA PHE A 5 7.76 -7.59 -21.76
C PHE A 5 7.28 -8.01 -20.37
N CYS A 6 6.80 -7.07 -19.54
CA CYS A 6 6.19 -7.39 -18.24
C CYS A 6 4.96 -8.31 -18.37
N LEU A 7 4.08 -8.05 -19.34
CA LEU A 7 2.89 -8.89 -19.57
C LEU A 7 3.25 -10.29 -20.09
N ARG A 8 4.32 -10.42 -20.89
CA ARG A 8 4.79 -11.72 -21.39
C ARG A 8 5.53 -12.50 -20.31
N PHE A 9 6.33 -11.84 -19.47
CA PHE A 9 7.00 -12.46 -18.32
C PHE A 9 5.98 -12.93 -17.28
N TRP A 10 4.93 -12.14 -17.02
CA TRP A 10 3.80 -12.51 -16.16
C TRP A 10 3.03 -13.74 -16.69
N LYS A 11 2.70 -13.76 -17.98
CA LYS A 11 2.05 -14.93 -18.62
C LYS A 11 2.94 -16.16 -18.64
N PHE A 12 4.26 -16.00 -18.70
CA PHE A 12 5.23 -17.08 -18.61
C PHE A 12 5.29 -17.68 -17.20
N LEU A 13 5.33 -16.83 -16.17
CA LEU A 13 5.25 -17.26 -14.76
C LEU A 13 3.95 -18.02 -14.48
N GLN A 14 2.80 -17.53 -14.94
CA GLN A 14 1.51 -18.22 -14.78
C GLN A 14 1.46 -19.60 -15.46
N ARG A 15 2.12 -19.77 -16.62
CA ARG A 15 2.15 -21.04 -17.37
C ARG A 15 3.13 -22.08 -16.80
N ALA A 16 4.12 -21.65 -16.04
CA ALA A 16 5.13 -22.52 -15.44
C ALA A 16 4.66 -23.20 -14.13
N GLY A 17 3.42 -22.98 -13.69
CA GLY A 17 2.96 -23.39 -12.35
C GLY A 17 3.60 -22.53 -11.28
N ALA A 18 3.30 -21.22 -11.31
CA ALA A 18 4.07 -20.21 -10.59
C ALA A 18 4.22 -20.52 -9.08
N PRO A 19 5.44 -20.40 -8.50
CA PRO A 19 5.56 -20.24 -7.06
C PRO A 19 4.73 -19.03 -6.62
N GLU A 20 4.20 -19.06 -5.38
CA GLU A 20 3.43 -17.96 -4.80
C GLU A 20 4.13 -16.61 -5.08
N THR A 21 3.55 -15.80 -5.96
CA THR A 21 4.18 -14.55 -6.37
C THR A 21 3.96 -13.51 -5.28
N ARG A 22 5.06 -12.91 -4.82
CA ARG A 22 5.08 -11.97 -3.71
C ARG A 22 5.98 -10.79 -4.06
N ILE A 23 5.58 -9.61 -3.59
CA ILE A 23 6.33 -8.37 -3.71
C ILE A 23 6.74 -7.95 -2.30
N LEU A 24 8.04 -7.72 -2.07
CA LEU A 24 8.54 -7.11 -0.85
C LEU A 24 8.95 -5.67 -1.16
N CYS A 25 8.33 -4.71 -0.47
CA CYS A 25 8.64 -3.29 -0.56
C CYS A 25 9.43 -2.85 0.67
N THR A 26 10.65 -2.36 0.46
CA THR A 26 11.46 -1.73 1.52
C THR A 26 11.43 -0.22 1.33
N VAL A 27 10.99 0.52 2.34
CA VAL A 27 10.91 1.99 2.28
C VAL A 27 11.69 2.62 3.42
N ALA A 28 12.61 3.52 3.07
CA ALA A 28 13.43 4.28 4.00
C ALA A 28 13.10 5.79 4.01
N ALA A 29 12.08 6.20 3.25
CA ALA A 29 11.66 7.59 3.10
C ALA A 29 10.22 7.78 3.58
N LYS A 30 9.86 9.03 3.90
CA LYS A 30 8.49 9.40 4.25
C LYS A 30 7.58 9.34 3.02
N ASP A 31 6.34 8.91 3.24
CA ASP A 31 5.32 8.85 2.19
C ASP A 31 5.04 10.23 1.58
N SER A 32 4.95 10.26 0.25
CA SER A 32 4.50 11.43 -0.50
C SER A 32 2.99 11.30 -0.80
N PRO A 33 2.16 12.34 -0.51
CA PRO A 33 0.72 12.25 -0.74
C PRO A 33 0.33 12.04 -2.22
N SER A 34 1.23 12.36 -3.17
CA SER A 34 1.03 12.12 -4.61
C SER A 34 1.01 10.64 -4.99
N ASP A 35 1.68 9.79 -4.21
CA ASP A 35 1.85 8.38 -4.55
C ASP A 35 0.69 7.50 -4.06
N TYR A 36 -0.15 8.04 -3.16
CA TYR A 36 -1.24 7.31 -2.53
C TYR A 36 -2.16 6.60 -3.52
N VAL A 37 -2.72 7.36 -4.49
CA VAL A 37 -3.69 6.82 -5.46
C VAL A 37 -3.05 5.73 -6.32
N GLN A 38 -1.79 5.93 -6.72
CA GLN A 38 -1.06 4.97 -7.54
C GLN A 38 -0.78 3.69 -6.75
N LEU A 39 -0.31 3.82 -5.51
CA LEU A 39 -0.04 2.68 -4.63
C LEU A 39 -1.32 1.89 -4.31
N MET A 40 -2.43 2.56 -4.03
CA MET A 40 -3.72 1.89 -3.79
C MET A 40 -4.21 1.14 -5.02
N ASN A 41 -4.14 1.76 -6.21
CA ASN A 41 -4.51 1.08 -7.45
C ASN A 41 -3.64 -0.17 -7.71
N CYS A 42 -2.34 -0.08 -7.41
CA CYS A 42 -1.43 -1.22 -7.45
C CYS A 42 -1.82 -2.30 -6.44
N ALA A 43 -2.18 -1.94 -5.20
CA ALA A 43 -2.57 -2.88 -4.16
C ALA A 43 -3.88 -3.62 -4.49
N PHE A 44 -4.90 -2.92 -5.00
CA PHE A 44 -6.15 -3.54 -5.45
C PHE A 44 -5.93 -4.46 -6.66
N SER A 45 -5.05 -4.06 -7.57
CA SER A 45 -4.66 -4.90 -8.71
C SER A 45 -3.93 -6.16 -8.25
N ALA A 46 -3.01 -6.04 -7.30
CA ALA A 46 -2.28 -7.16 -6.71
C ALA A 46 -3.22 -8.12 -5.99
N GLN A 47 -4.17 -7.61 -5.21
CA GLN A 47 -5.21 -8.40 -4.55
C GLN A 47 -6.01 -9.23 -5.56
N ARG A 48 -6.43 -8.63 -6.68
CA ARG A 48 -7.19 -9.33 -7.74
C ARG A 48 -6.36 -10.40 -8.45
N LEU A 49 -5.05 -10.21 -8.53
CA LEU A 49 -4.11 -11.17 -9.12
C LEU A 49 -3.62 -12.23 -8.12
N GLY A 50 -4.02 -12.16 -6.85
CA GLY A 50 -3.52 -13.05 -5.80
C GLY A 50 -2.05 -12.84 -5.46
N VAL A 51 -1.50 -11.65 -5.74
CA VAL A 51 -0.12 -11.29 -5.40
C VAL A 51 -0.10 -10.63 -4.03
N VAL A 52 0.69 -11.20 -3.13
CA VAL A 52 0.87 -10.64 -1.78
C VAL A 52 1.90 -9.52 -1.82
N ILE A 53 1.57 -8.37 -1.23
CA ILE A 53 2.49 -7.26 -1.02
C ILE A 53 2.87 -7.21 0.45
N ASP A 54 4.16 -7.35 0.72
CA ASP A 54 4.77 -7.20 2.03
C ASP A 54 5.55 -5.90 2.10
N ALA A 55 5.60 -5.28 3.29
CA ALA A 55 6.34 -4.06 3.54
C ALA A 55 7.29 -4.21 4.72
N PHE A 56 8.52 -3.77 4.52
CA PHE A 56 9.54 -3.64 5.55
C PHE A 56 10.01 -2.18 5.63
N ILE A 57 9.67 -1.51 6.72
CA ILE A 57 9.92 -0.09 6.88
C ILE A 57 11.26 0.13 7.57
N LEU A 58 12.13 0.91 6.95
CA LEU A 58 13.44 1.31 7.47
C LEU A 58 13.41 2.73 8.04
N SER A 59 12.35 3.50 7.79
CA SER A 59 12.19 4.86 8.33
C SER A 59 11.74 4.86 9.79
N ASP A 60 12.06 5.94 10.50
CA ASP A 60 11.61 6.18 11.88
C ASP A 60 10.09 6.36 12.00
N VAL A 61 9.42 6.70 10.89
CA VAL A 61 7.98 6.95 10.83
C VAL A 61 7.29 5.78 10.15
N ASP A 62 6.16 5.36 10.72
CA ASP A 62 5.26 4.37 10.12
C ASP A 62 4.60 4.92 8.84
N SER A 63 4.52 4.09 7.81
CA SER A 63 3.83 4.41 6.55
C SER A 63 2.38 3.94 6.60
N THR A 64 1.43 4.87 6.70
CA THR A 64 0.00 4.51 6.68
C THR A 64 -0.42 3.97 5.32
N PHE A 65 0.22 4.43 4.25
CA PHE A 65 -0.12 3.99 2.89
C PHE A 65 0.29 2.53 2.66
N LEU A 66 1.48 2.13 3.11
CA LEU A 66 1.91 0.74 3.02
C LEU A 66 1.17 -0.18 4.00
N GLN A 67 0.78 0.32 5.18
CA GLN A 67 -0.11 -0.44 6.07
C GLN A 67 -1.43 -0.79 5.36
N GLN A 68 -2.05 0.16 4.68
CA GLN A 68 -3.25 -0.09 3.88
C GLN A 68 -2.97 -1.02 2.69
N ALA A 69 -1.89 -0.78 1.94
CA ALA A 69 -1.56 -1.57 0.75
C ALA A 69 -1.30 -3.04 1.09
N THR A 70 -0.51 -3.30 2.12
CA THR A 70 -0.25 -4.66 2.63
C THR A 70 -1.52 -5.29 3.19
N HIS A 71 -2.40 -4.52 3.85
CA HIS A 71 -3.68 -5.02 4.32
C HIS A 71 -4.59 -5.48 3.17
N ILE A 72 -4.72 -4.66 2.12
CA ILE A 72 -5.52 -4.95 0.92
C ILE A 72 -4.98 -6.18 0.18
N ALA A 73 -3.66 -6.24 -0.02
CA ALA A 73 -3.00 -7.35 -0.71
C ALA A 73 -2.86 -8.63 0.16
N GLY A 74 -3.23 -8.58 1.43
CA GLY A 74 -3.14 -9.72 2.35
C GLY A 74 -1.72 -10.07 2.80
N GLY A 75 -0.80 -9.10 2.80
CA GLY A 75 0.59 -9.29 3.23
C GLY A 75 0.90 -8.79 4.63
N LEU A 76 2.19 -8.76 4.94
CA LEU A 76 2.76 -8.41 6.22
C LEU A 76 3.39 -7.02 6.17
N TYR A 77 3.04 -6.19 7.15
CA TYR A 77 3.72 -4.93 7.42
C TYR A 77 4.60 -5.10 8.66
N MET A 78 5.87 -4.77 8.55
CA MET A 78 6.80 -4.79 9.68
C MET A 78 7.60 -3.49 9.73
N ARG A 79 7.67 -2.93 10.94
CA ARG A 79 8.64 -1.92 11.32
C ARG A 79 9.53 -2.49 12.41
N PRO A 80 10.82 -2.77 12.15
CA PRO A 80 11.77 -3.18 13.16
C PRO A 80 12.06 -2.04 14.14
N GLU A 81 12.59 -2.39 15.31
CA GLU A 81 13.13 -1.40 16.25
C GLU A 81 14.37 -0.71 15.67
N PRO A 82 14.64 0.57 15.99
CA PRO A 82 15.77 1.32 15.44
C PRO A 82 17.13 0.63 15.66
N SER A 83 17.30 0.00 16.83
CA SER A 83 18.51 -0.76 17.19
C SER A 83 18.77 -1.97 16.27
N VAL A 84 17.72 -2.55 15.69
CA VAL A 84 17.82 -3.67 14.74
C VAL A 84 18.25 -3.16 13.36
N VAL A 85 17.83 -1.94 12.98
CA VAL A 85 18.18 -1.34 11.69
C VAL A 85 19.67 -1.01 11.62
N GLU A 86 20.27 -0.61 12.74
CA GLU A 86 21.70 -0.34 12.85
C GLU A 86 22.57 -1.61 12.74
N GLN A 87 21.99 -2.80 12.94
CA GLN A 87 22.68 -4.10 12.90
C GLN A 87 22.26 -4.93 11.69
N PRO A 88 23.08 -5.02 10.63
CA PRO A 88 22.73 -5.76 9.41
C PRO A 88 22.41 -7.24 9.66
N SER A 89 23.10 -7.88 10.61
CA SER A 89 22.86 -9.29 10.97
C SER A 89 21.47 -9.52 11.57
N ALA A 90 21.02 -8.61 12.44
CA ALA A 90 19.70 -8.67 13.03
C ALA A 90 18.62 -8.43 11.95
N MET A 91 18.81 -7.43 11.08
CA MET A 91 17.90 -7.15 9.97
C MET A 91 17.72 -8.36 9.05
N VAL A 92 18.81 -9.02 8.65
CA VAL A 92 18.75 -10.22 7.79
C VAL A 92 17.97 -11.35 8.46
N ASN A 93 18.13 -11.55 9.77
CA ASN A 93 17.35 -12.55 10.51
C ASN A 93 15.84 -12.25 10.47
N TYR A 94 15.43 -10.99 10.62
CA TYR A 94 14.03 -10.60 10.46
C TYR A 94 13.51 -10.86 9.06
N LEU A 95 14.32 -10.54 8.04
CA LEU A 95 13.96 -10.75 6.64
C LEU A 95 13.76 -12.23 6.32
N ILE A 96 14.70 -13.07 6.76
CA ILE A 96 14.65 -14.52 6.58
C ILE A 96 13.47 -15.11 7.35
N TYR A 97 13.27 -14.72 8.61
CA TYR A 97 12.20 -15.31 9.44
C TYR A 97 10.80 -14.99 8.92
N SER A 98 10.60 -13.76 8.41
CA SER A 98 9.25 -13.24 8.16
C SER A 98 8.86 -13.22 6.69
N PHE A 99 9.81 -12.94 5.78
CA PHE A 99 9.52 -12.74 4.36
C PHE A 99 10.07 -13.84 3.45
N LEU A 100 10.90 -14.76 3.94
CA LEU A 100 11.33 -15.94 3.17
C LEU A 100 10.31 -17.09 3.16
N PRO A 101 9.58 -17.39 4.25
CA PRO A 101 8.62 -18.50 4.25
C PRO A 101 7.45 -18.25 3.28
N ALA A 102 6.91 -19.32 2.72
CA ALA A 102 5.69 -19.31 1.92
C ALA A 102 4.50 -18.69 2.69
N ASN A 103 3.55 -18.11 1.97
CA ASN A 103 2.35 -17.47 2.54
C ASN A 103 1.54 -18.48 3.38
N SER A 104 1.46 -19.73 2.93
CA SER A 104 0.77 -20.81 3.64
C SER A 104 1.32 -21.10 5.05
N MET A 105 2.62 -20.85 5.29
CA MET A 105 3.25 -21.09 6.59
C MET A 105 3.02 -19.94 7.59
N ARG A 106 2.50 -18.79 7.16
CA ARG A 106 2.27 -17.62 8.03
C ARG A 106 1.25 -17.85 9.14
N SER A 107 0.32 -18.77 8.95
CA SER A 107 -0.67 -19.16 9.97
C SER A 107 -0.06 -20.01 11.10
N VAL A 108 1.07 -20.67 10.83
CA VAL A 108 1.78 -21.53 11.78
C VAL A 108 2.92 -20.78 12.47
N LEU A 109 3.54 -19.83 11.75
CA LEU A 109 4.60 -19.00 12.28
C LEU A 109 4.06 -17.92 13.23
N ARG A 110 4.78 -17.69 14.34
CA ARG A 110 4.51 -16.56 15.23
C ARG A 110 5.10 -15.29 14.65
N LEU A 111 4.36 -14.69 13.71
CA LEU A 111 4.72 -13.41 13.13
C LEU A 111 4.46 -12.26 14.11
N PRO A 112 5.13 -11.10 13.94
CA PRO A 112 4.81 -9.88 14.69
C PRO A 112 3.32 -9.56 14.60
N ALA A 113 2.74 -9.10 15.71
CA ALA A 113 1.32 -8.77 15.76
C ALA A 113 0.95 -7.75 14.69
N ARG A 114 -0.14 -8.02 13.96
CA ARG A 114 -0.68 -7.10 12.96
C ARG A 114 -1.18 -5.85 13.68
N ARG A 115 -0.53 -4.71 13.45
CA ARG A 115 -0.98 -3.42 13.98
C ARG A 115 -2.29 -3.00 13.28
N GLU A 116 -3.17 -2.35 14.03
CA GLU A 116 -4.37 -1.74 13.47
C GLU A 116 -3.99 -0.75 12.36
N VAL A 117 -4.74 -0.83 11.25
CA VAL A 117 -4.51 0.00 10.07
C VAL A 117 -5.50 1.15 10.09
N ASP A 118 -4.99 2.36 9.90
CA ASP A 118 -5.81 3.57 9.82
C ASP A 118 -6.38 3.75 8.41
N PHE A 119 -7.69 3.68 8.25
CA PHE A 119 -8.41 3.86 6.97
C PHE A 119 -9.10 5.22 6.85
N ARG A 120 -8.76 6.19 7.70
CA ARG A 120 -9.37 7.52 7.61
C ARG A 120 -9.10 8.15 6.25
N ALA A 121 -10.13 8.77 5.69
CA ALA A 121 -10.04 9.46 4.41
C ALA A 121 -9.17 10.72 4.55
N CYS A 122 -8.55 11.11 3.45
CA CYS A 122 -7.86 12.40 3.34
C CYS A 122 -8.70 13.35 2.48
N CYS A 123 -8.81 14.60 2.91
CA CYS A 123 -9.40 15.65 2.08
C CYS A 123 -8.54 15.87 0.82
N PHE A 124 -9.17 15.90 -0.35
CA PHE A 124 -8.49 16.06 -1.63
C PHE A 124 -7.80 17.43 -1.76
N ALA A 125 -8.45 18.49 -1.28
CA ALA A 125 -7.94 19.86 -1.33
C ALA A 125 -6.78 20.08 -0.34
N THR A 126 -6.97 19.72 0.92
CA THR A 126 -5.99 20.02 1.99
C THR A 126 -4.96 18.93 2.22
N ARG A 127 -5.16 17.72 1.66
CA ARG A 127 -4.34 16.52 1.88
C ARG A 127 -4.26 16.08 3.35
N ARG A 128 -5.15 16.60 4.21
CA ARG A 128 -5.20 16.26 5.64
C ARG A 128 -6.17 15.10 5.88
N VAL A 129 -5.83 14.26 6.84
CA VAL A 129 -6.69 13.17 7.32
C VAL A 129 -7.91 13.80 8.01
N ILE A 130 -9.11 13.34 7.65
CA ILE A 130 -10.39 13.80 8.20
C ILE A 130 -11.16 12.64 8.80
N SER A 131 -11.90 12.89 9.89
CA SER A 131 -12.80 11.91 10.52
C SER A 131 -14.21 11.96 9.96
N GLN A 132 -14.64 13.12 9.46
CA GLN A 132 -15.91 13.35 8.78
C GLN A 132 -15.64 14.21 7.55
N GLY A 133 -16.26 13.89 6.42
CA GLY A 133 -16.07 14.59 5.16
C GLY A 133 -17.26 14.49 4.23
N TYR A 134 -17.22 15.28 3.17
CA TYR A 134 -18.26 15.38 2.14
C TYR A 134 -17.71 14.82 0.83
N THR A 135 -18.50 14.02 0.13
CA THR A 135 -18.09 13.38 -1.13
C THR A 135 -18.74 14.10 -2.30
N CYS A 136 -17.94 14.49 -3.29
CA CYS A 136 -18.46 15.03 -4.56
C CYS A 136 -19.19 13.94 -5.34
N SER A 137 -20.40 14.24 -5.79
CA SER A 137 -21.25 13.27 -6.52
C SER A 137 -20.73 12.95 -7.92
N VAL A 138 -19.93 13.85 -8.50
CA VAL A 138 -19.37 13.72 -9.85
C VAL A 138 -18.05 12.96 -9.84
N CYS A 139 -17.07 13.42 -9.06
CA CYS A 139 -15.70 12.87 -9.08
C CYS A 139 -15.40 11.88 -7.94
N LEU A 140 -16.36 11.63 -7.03
CA LEU A 140 -16.21 10.76 -5.85
C LEU A 140 -15.04 11.11 -4.92
N SER A 141 -14.50 12.33 -5.04
CA SER A 141 -13.44 12.83 -4.17
C SER A 141 -14.01 13.33 -2.84
N THR A 142 -13.25 13.15 -1.75
CA THR A 142 -13.68 13.52 -0.39
C THR A 142 -13.06 14.86 0.04
N PHE A 143 -13.86 15.72 0.67
CA PHE A 143 -13.52 17.08 1.09
C PHE A 143 -13.83 17.31 2.57
N SER A 144 -13.16 18.30 3.16
CA SER A 144 -13.35 18.69 4.57
C SER A 144 -14.54 19.61 4.79
N ASP A 145 -14.88 20.45 3.80
CA ASP A 145 -15.95 21.45 3.88
C ASP A 145 -16.92 21.26 2.70
N PRO A 146 -18.25 21.36 2.92
CA PRO A 146 -19.23 21.21 1.83
C PRO A 146 -19.12 22.33 0.77
N ARG A 147 -18.58 23.50 1.10
CA ARG A 147 -18.39 24.60 0.13
C ARG A 147 -17.39 24.25 -0.95
N GLU A 148 -16.31 23.55 -0.58
CA GLU A 148 -15.29 23.06 -1.52
C GLU A 148 -15.88 22.07 -2.53
N VAL A 149 -16.87 21.27 -2.11
CA VAL A 149 -17.60 20.35 -2.99
C VAL A 149 -18.46 21.12 -3.99
N TYR A 150 -19.23 22.09 -3.50
CA TYR A 150 -20.15 22.87 -4.33
C TYR A 150 -19.41 23.70 -5.39
N GLU A 151 -18.29 24.32 -5.03
CA GLU A 151 -17.45 25.09 -5.96
C GLU A 151 -16.91 24.21 -7.10
N LEU A 152 -16.52 22.97 -6.81
CA LEU A 152 -16.07 22.02 -7.84
C LEU A 152 -17.21 21.52 -8.73
N GLU A 153 -18.37 21.21 -8.15
CA GLU A 153 -19.54 20.77 -8.92
C GLU A 153 -20.05 21.88 -9.88
N HIS A 154 -19.88 23.16 -9.52
CA HIS A 154 -20.33 24.29 -10.34
C HIS A 154 -19.22 24.86 -11.24
N ALA A 155 -17.94 24.64 -10.96
CA ALA A 155 -16.84 25.05 -11.83
C ALA A 155 -16.91 24.36 -13.21
N ASP A 156 -17.42 23.13 -13.29
CA ASP A 156 -17.59 22.42 -14.57
C ASP A 156 -18.80 22.90 -15.38
N THR A 157 -19.75 23.64 -14.80
CA THR A 157 -20.88 24.23 -15.55
C THR A 157 -20.50 25.46 -16.38
N GLY A 158 -19.26 25.97 -16.26
CA GLY A 158 -18.74 27.12 -17.01
C GLY A 158 -17.85 26.76 -18.20
N ARG A 159 -17.67 25.47 -18.53
CA ARG A 159 -16.95 25.01 -19.74
C ARG A 159 -17.94 24.46 -20.78
N THR A 160 -18.71 25.36 -21.38
CA THR A 160 -19.38 25.15 -22.67
C THR A 160 -19.05 26.32 -23.57
#